data_AF-A0AAN6MUS7-F1
#
_entry.id   AF-A0AAN6MUS7-F1
#
_cell.length_a   1.000
_cell.length_b   1.000
_cell.length_c   1.000
_cell.angle_alpha   90.00
_cell.angle_beta   90.00
_cell.angle_gamma   90.00
#
_symmetry.space_group_name_H-M   'P 1'
#
loop_
_entity.id
_entity.type
_entity.pdbx_description
1 polymer ?
#
loop_
_entity_poly.entity_id
_entity_poly.type
_entity_poly.pdbx_seq_one_letter_code
_entity_poly.pdbx_strand_id
1 'polypeptide(L)'
;MHPLTLLAALLPLATASTLFKRCSPVYDPDLALGYRPPAPCWQTFDPACQPHIAPGTEMTVDAPHALAVVYGVSASCAAEIAEELKREAEGRKNYGWVREHGWLTVIEPKKEGGRRVLVVSEMGEAAVKRYEGLGYWKGN
;
A
#
# COMPACT_ATOMS: atom_id res chain seq x y z
N MET A 1 42.24 -57.74 -13.52
CA MET A 1 41.66 -57.18 -12.28
C MET A 1 42.04 -55.70 -12.19
N HIS A 2 41.08 -54.84 -11.83
CA HIS A 2 41.08 -53.35 -11.76
C HIS A 2 40.80 -52.61 -13.09
N PRO A 3 40.11 -51.44 -13.05
CA PRO A 3 39.05 -51.02 -12.13
C PRO A 3 37.81 -50.44 -12.84
N LEU A 4 36.65 -50.45 -12.15
CA LEU A 4 35.44 -49.73 -12.56
C LEU A 4 35.65 -48.21 -12.43
N THR A 5 35.45 -47.48 -13.51
CA THR A 5 35.40 -46.01 -13.52
C THR A 5 34.03 -45.55 -13.05
N LEU A 6 33.94 -45.07 -11.80
CA LEU A 6 32.75 -44.46 -11.23
C LEU A 6 32.66 -43.00 -11.71
N LEU A 7 31.76 -42.68 -12.64
CA LEU A 7 31.43 -41.30 -12.98
C LEU A 7 30.54 -40.71 -11.87
N ALA A 8 31.11 -39.86 -11.03
CA ALA A 8 30.35 -39.03 -10.10
C ALA A 8 29.69 -37.87 -10.86
N ALA A 9 28.37 -37.93 -11.03
CA ALA A 9 27.58 -36.82 -11.54
C ALA A 9 27.50 -35.72 -10.47
N LEU A 10 28.26 -34.65 -10.65
CA LEU A 10 28.13 -33.41 -9.89
C LEU A 10 26.88 -32.68 -10.39
N LEU A 11 25.75 -32.84 -9.70
CA LEU A 11 24.58 -31.99 -9.87
C LEU A 11 24.88 -30.62 -9.24
N PRO A 12 24.83 -29.50 -9.99
CA PRO A 12 24.87 -28.19 -9.37
C PRO A 12 23.57 -27.98 -8.60
N LEU A 13 23.65 -27.91 -7.27
CA LEU A 13 22.59 -27.29 -6.47
C LEU A 13 22.53 -25.82 -6.90
N ALA A 14 21.63 -25.51 -7.84
CA ALA A 14 21.18 -24.15 -8.04
C ALA A 14 20.49 -23.73 -6.73
N THR A 15 21.21 -23.01 -5.88
CA THR A 15 20.61 -22.22 -4.82
C THR A 15 19.73 -21.20 -5.51
N ALA A 16 18.44 -21.52 -5.66
CA ALA A 16 17.44 -20.57 -6.08
C ALA A 16 17.46 -19.46 -5.04
N SER A 17 18.14 -18.36 -5.36
CA SER A 17 18.00 -17.11 -4.64
C SER A 17 16.53 -16.73 -4.78
N THR A 18 15.72 -17.09 -3.80
CA THR A 18 14.34 -16.62 -3.71
C THR A 18 14.44 -15.12 -3.54
N LEU A 19 14.21 -14.40 -4.64
CA LEU A 19 14.17 -12.95 -4.68
C LEU A 19 12.92 -12.55 -3.90
N PHE A 20 13.04 -12.44 -2.57
CA PHE A 20 11.96 -11.95 -1.73
C PHE A 20 11.72 -10.49 -2.15
N LYS A 21 10.59 -10.26 -2.82
CA LYS A 21 10.12 -8.91 -3.15
C LYS A 21 9.85 -8.21 -1.83
N ARG A 22 10.80 -7.38 -1.37
CA ARG A 22 10.66 -6.64 -0.11
C ARG A 22 9.80 -5.41 -0.37
N CYS A 23 8.58 -5.42 0.16
CA CYS A 23 7.74 -4.23 0.31
C CYS A 23 8.21 -3.38 1.48
N SER A 24 9.49 -2.99 1.46
CA SER A 24 10.05 -2.13 2.48
C SER A 24 9.92 -0.66 2.04
N PRO A 25 9.77 0.27 3.00
CA PRO A 25 9.88 1.69 2.70
C PRO A 25 11.20 2.00 2.00
N VAL A 26 11.16 2.89 1.01
CA VAL A 26 12.34 3.34 0.25
C VAL A 26 12.80 4.68 0.80
N TYR A 27 14.07 4.80 1.19
CA TYR A 27 14.61 6.05 1.70
C TYR A 27 14.52 7.16 0.64
N ASP A 28 14.01 8.32 1.05
CA ASP A 28 13.87 9.51 0.23
C ASP A 28 13.83 10.75 1.17
N PRO A 29 14.95 11.47 1.33
CA PRO A 29 15.08 12.53 2.32
C PRO A 29 14.14 13.71 2.10
N ASP A 30 13.59 13.86 0.90
CA ASP A 30 12.71 14.98 0.54
C ASP A 30 11.26 14.77 1.00
N LEU A 31 10.91 13.55 1.43
CA LEU A 31 9.59 13.20 1.98
C LEU A 31 9.47 13.58 3.46
N ALA A 32 8.24 13.70 3.96
CA ALA A 32 7.98 14.12 5.34
C ALA A 32 8.65 13.23 6.39
N LEU A 33 8.66 11.92 6.15
CA LEU A 33 9.25 10.93 7.06
C LEU A 33 10.62 10.45 6.58
N GLY A 34 11.16 11.00 5.49
CA GLY A 34 12.42 10.55 4.90
C GLY A 34 12.32 9.18 4.20
N TYR A 35 11.13 8.60 4.05
CA TYR A 35 10.89 7.32 3.39
C TYR A 35 9.58 7.32 2.62
N ARG A 36 9.55 6.71 1.43
CA ARG A 36 8.33 6.40 0.68
C ARG A 36 7.75 5.09 1.21
N PRO A 37 6.51 5.07 1.72
CA PRO A 37 5.88 3.84 2.17
C PRO A 37 5.53 2.94 0.96
N PRO A 38 5.51 1.61 1.16
CA PRO A 38 5.17 0.64 0.10
C PRO A 38 3.69 0.65 -0.31
N ALA A 39 2.81 1.19 0.54
CA ALA A 39 1.38 1.32 0.32
C ALA A 39 0.88 2.59 1.06
N PRO A 40 -0.25 3.19 0.65
CA PRO A 40 -0.85 4.28 1.42
C PRO A 40 -1.30 3.79 2.80
N CYS A 41 -1.36 4.69 3.78
CA CYS A 41 -1.60 4.33 5.19
C CYS A 41 -2.97 3.68 5.49
N TRP A 42 -3.93 3.75 4.57
CA TRP A 42 -5.23 3.06 4.67
C TRP A 42 -5.25 1.69 3.98
N GLN A 43 -4.11 1.26 3.44
CA GLN A 43 -3.87 -0.07 2.88
C GLN A 43 -2.72 -0.75 3.62
N THR A 44 -2.61 -2.05 3.42
CA THR A 44 -1.47 -2.86 3.84
C THR A 44 -1.00 -3.71 2.65
N PHE A 45 -0.01 -4.55 2.85
CA PHE A 45 0.46 -5.47 1.82
C PHE A 45 0.79 -6.84 2.40
N ASP A 46 0.67 -7.86 1.58
CA ASP A 46 1.06 -9.22 1.94
C ASP A 46 2.56 -9.47 1.70
N PRO A 47 3.11 -10.63 2.13
CA PRO A 47 4.50 -10.98 1.83
C PRO A 47 4.83 -11.06 0.33
N ALA A 48 3.83 -11.18 -0.54
CA ALA A 48 3.96 -11.15 -1.99
C ALA A 48 3.81 -9.73 -2.58
N CYS A 49 3.76 -8.70 -1.73
CA CYS A 49 3.63 -7.31 -2.11
C CYS A 49 2.32 -6.94 -2.82
N GLN A 50 1.24 -7.69 -2.58
CA GLN A 50 -0.08 -7.30 -3.06
C GLN A 50 -0.74 -6.37 -2.05
N PRO A 51 -1.34 -5.25 -2.48
CA PRO A 51 -2.04 -4.35 -1.58
C PRO A 51 -3.35 -4.98 -1.08
N HIS A 52 -3.69 -4.70 0.17
CA HIS A 52 -4.92 -5.11 0.84
C HIS A 52 -5.50 -3.94 1.62
N ILE A 53 -6.78 -4.01 1.97
CA ILE A 53 -7.39 -3.07 2.92
C ILE A 53 -6.71 -3.24 4.29
N ALA A 54 -6.33 -2.12 4.91
CA ALA A 54 -5.63 -2.15 6.20
C ALA A 54 -6.50 -2.79 7.31
N PRO A 55 -5.90 -3.50 8.29
CA PRO A 55 -6.64 -4.04 9.42
C PRO A 55 -7.39 -2.95 10.19
N GLY A 56 -8.65 -3.22 10.56
CA GLY A 56 -9.50 -2.29 11.31
C GLY A 56 -10.20 -1.23 10.45
N THR A 57 -9.95 -1.22 9.14
CA THR A 57 -10.68 -0.39 8.19
C THR A 57 -11.69 -1.21 7.39
N GLU A 58 -12.70 -0.52 6.88
CA GLU A 58 -13.68 -1.06 5.93
C GLU A 58 -13.69 -0.14 4.71
N MET A 59 -13.85 -0.70 3.51
CA MET A 59 -13.88 0.09 2.28
C MET A 59 -15.09 -0.26 1.43
N THR A 60 -15.77 0.78 0.95
CA THR A 60 -16.79 0.69 -0.10
C THR A 60 -16.28 1.44 -1.33
N VAL A 61 -16.44 0.84 -2.50
CA VAL A 61 -16.09 1.46 -3.79
C VAL A 61 -17.38 1.70 -4.56
N ASP A 62 -17.55 2.93 -5.02
CA ASP A 62 -18.60 3.35 -5.94
C ASP A 62 -17.92 3.73 -7.26
N ALA A 63 -17.62 2.69 -8.04
CA ALA A 63 -16.87 2.79 -9.28
C ALA A 63 -17.54 3.71 -10.32
N PRO A 64 -18.87 3.66 -10.55
CA PRO A 64 -19.55 4.58 -11.47
C PRO A 64 -19.36 6.06 -11.16
N HIS A 65 -19.15 6.41 -9.88
CA HIS A 65 -18.93 7.78 -9.43
C HIS A 65 -17.46 8.09 -9.11
N ALA A 66 -16.53 7.20 -9.48
CA ALA A 66 -15.09 7.36 -9.23
C ALA A 66 -14.78 7.69 -7.75
N LEU A 67 -15.43 6.97 -6.84
CA LEU A 67 -15.42 7.24 -5.40
C LEU A 67 -15.07 5.98 -4.59
N ALA A 68 -14.30 6.15 -3.53
CA ALA A 68 -14.15 5.15 -2.48
C ALA A 68 -14.32 5.80 -1.09
N VAL A 69 -14.94 5.07 -0.18
CA VAL A 69 -15.11 5.47 1.22
C VAL A 69 -14.42 4.44 2.10
N VAL A 70 -13.45 4.89 2.90
CA VAL A 70 -12.71 4.08 3.86
C VAL A 70 -13.08 4.50 5.27
N TYR A 71 -13.68 3.59 6.04
CA TYR A 71 -14.08 3.79 7.42
C TYR A 71 -12.98 3.31 8.37
N GLY A 72 -12.83 3.98 9.53
CA GLY A 72 -11.95 3.53 10.60
C GLY A 72 -10.48 3.92 10.41
N VAL A 73 -10.20 4.93 9.60
CA VAL A 73 -8.82 5.41 9.39
C VAL A 73 -8.22 5.91 10.71
N SER A 74 -6.98 5.52 10.98
CA SER A 74 -6.30 5.90 12.23
C SER A 74 -5.98 7.39 12.27
N ALA A 75 -5.76 7.94 13.48
CA ALA A 75 -5.31 9.33 13.64
C ALA A 75 -3.96 9.58 12.95
N SER A 76 -3.06 8.59 12.97
CA SER A 76 -1.75 8.69 12.31
C SER A 76 -1.90 8.76 10.79
N CYS A 77 -2.78 7.93 10.21
CA CYS A 77 -3.05 7.96 8.77
C CYS A 77 -3.74 9.27 8.35
N ALA A 78 -4.66 9.80 9.16
CA ALA A 78 -5.25 11.12 8.93
C ALA A 78 -4.20 12.24 8.93
N ALA A 79 -3.26 12.22 9.89
CA ALA A 79 -2.16 13.19 9.94
C ALA A 79 -1.22 13.06 8.73
N GLU A 80 -0.96 11.84 8.26
CA GLU A 80 -0.14 11.58 7.07
C GLU A 80 -0.80 12.11 5.79
N ILE A 81 -2.13 11.94 5.65
CA ILE A 81 -2.90 12.52 4.54
C ILE A 81 -2.90 14.05 4.61
N ALA A 82 -3.03 14.64 5.81
CA ALA A 82 -2.96 16.09 5.96
C ALA A 82 -1.60 16.65 5.55
N GLU A 83 -0.50 15.96 5.90
CA GLU A 83 0.86 16.32 5.48
C GLU A 83 1.06 16.16 3.97
N GLU A 84 0.56 15.08 3.37
CA GLU A 84 0.56 14.84 1.93
C GLU A 84 -0.07 16.02 1.16
N LEU A 85 -1.29 16.40 1.56
CA LEU A 85 -2.05 17.49 0.93
C LEU A 85 -1.39 18.85 1.15
N LYS A 86 -0.83 19.10 2.34
CA LYS A 86 -0.09 20.33 2.62
C LYS A 86 1.14 20.45 1.73
N ARG A 87 1.92 19.38 1.59
CA ARG A 87 3.12 19.38 0.74
C ARG A 87 2.77 19.58 -0.74
N GLU A 88 1.69 18.95 -1.22
CA GLU A 88 1.16 19.17 -2.58
C GLU A 88 0.86 20.67 -2.80
N ALA A 89 0.12 21.29 -1.88
CA ALA A 89 -0.23 22.71 -1.96
C ALA A 89 0.99 23.66 -1.90
N GLU A 90 2.05 23.24 -1.19
CA GLU A 90 3.33 23.96 -1.11
C GLU A 90 4.29 23.65 -2.28
N GLY A 91 3.91 22.78 -3.22
CA GLY A 91 4.79 22.36 -4.33
C GLY A 91 5.99 21.53 -3.87
N ARG A 92 5.92 20.94 -2.68
CA ARG A 92 6.96 20.09 -2.10
C ARG A 92 6.75 18.64 -2.49
N LYS A 93 7.85 17.88 -2.53
CA LYS A 93 7.78 16.43 -2.73
C LYS A 93 6.93 15.77 -1.64
N ASN A 94 6.03 14.90 -2.08
CA ASN A 94 5.11 14.13 -1.28
C ASN A 94 5.05 12.69 -1.83
N TYR A 95 4.16 11.85 -1.31
CA TYR A 95 4.05 10.46 -1.75
C TYR A 95 3.39 10.31 -3.12
N GLY A 96 2.75 11.36 -3.63
CA GLY A 96 2.03 11.38 -4.90
C GLY A 96 0.67 10.70 -4.81
N TRP A 97 0.10 10.58 -3.61
CA TRP A 97 -1.13 9.84 -3.38
C TRP A 97 -2.34 10.47 -4.05
N VAL A 98 -2.41 11.80 -4.12
CA VAL A 98 -3.50 12.48 -4.84
C VAL A 98 -3.49 12.08 -6.32
N ARG A 99 -2.32 12.09 -6.94
CA ARG A 99 -2.14 11.68 -8.35
C ARG A 99 -2.42 10.19 -8.55
N GLU A 100 -2.00 9.34 -7.60
CA GLU A 100 -2.12 7.88 -7.74
C GLU A 100 -3.53 7.38 -7.43
N HIS A 101 -4.23 7.99 -6.47
CA HIS A 101 -5.48 7.47 -5.90
C HIS A 101 -6.70 8.33 -6.20
N GLY A 102 -6.55 9.64 -6.37
CA GLY A 102 -7.65 10.59 -6.41
C GLY A 102 -7.59 11.57 -5.24
N TRP A 103 -8.52 12.51 -5.20
CA TRP A 103 -8.58 13.54 -4.17
C TRP A 103 -8.92 12.95 -2.80
N LEU A 104 -8.17 13.32 -1.77
CA LEU A 104 -8.26 12.75 -0.42
C LEU A 104 -8.97 13.71 0.52
N THR A 105 -10.07 13.29 1.14
CA THR A 105 -10.80 14.07 2.14
C THR A 105 -11.02 13.27 3.41
N VAL A 106 -10.44 13.73 4.52
CA VAL A 106 -10.67 13.13 5.84
C VAL A 106 -11.82 13.83 6.55
N ILE A 107 -12.78 13.03 7.03
CA ILE A 107 -13.91 13.47 7.83
C ILE A 107 -13.67 13.01 9.27
N GLU A 108 -13.48 13.98 10.17
CA GLU A 108 -13.32 13.73 11.60
C GLU A 108 -14.65 13.34 12.26
N PRO A 109 -14.63 12.45 13.26
CA PRO A 109 -15.83 12.06 13.99
C PRO A 109 -16.37 13.25 14.80
N LYS A 110 -17.69 13.49 14.70
CA LYS A 110 -18.38 14.56 15.47
C LYS A 110 -18.76 14.16 16.89
N LYS A 111 -18.64 12.87 17.23
CA LYS A 111 -19.01 12.30 18.54
C LYS A 111 -17.84 11.47 19.06
N GLU A 112 -17.69 11.46 20.38
CA GLU A 112 -16.78 10.55 21.06
C GLU A 112 -17.10 9.09 20.68
N GLY A 113 -16.06 8.30 20.40
CA GLY A 113 -16.21 6.93 19.89
C GLY A 113 -16.57 6.81 18.40
N GLY A 114 -16.72 7.92 17.67
CA GLY A 114 -16.92 7.90 16.22
C GLY A 114 -15.64 7.48 15.46
N ARG A 115 -15.82 6.91 14.26
CA ARG A 115 -14.72 6.52 13.36
C ARG A 115 -14.39 7.68 12.42
N ARG A 116 -13.10 7.91 12.14
CA ARG A 116 -12.67 8.76 11.02
C ARG A 116 -12.99 8.08 9.70
N VAL A 117 -13.35 8.87 8.71
CA VAL A 117 -13.67 8.40 7.37
C VAL A 117 -12.75 9.11 6.39
N LEU A 118 -12.09 8.36 5.50
CA LEU A 118 -11.45 8.89 4.32
C LEU A 118 -12.38 8.71 3.14
N VAL A 119 -12.64 9.79 2.42
CA VAL A 119 -13.28 9.77 1.11
C VAL A 119 -12.19 10.01 0.06
N VAL A 120 -12.08 9.10 -0.90
CA VAL A 120 -11.23 9.24 -2.07
C VAL A 120 -12.15 9.51 -3.27
N SER A 121 -12.13 10.73 -3.79
CA SER A 121 -12.98 11.16 -4.92
C SER A 121 -12.14 11.41 -6.16
N GLU A 122 -12.79 11.58 -7.31
CA GLU A 122 -12.12 11.89 -8.59
C GLU A 122 -11.04 10.85 -8.93
N MET A 123 -11.30 9.58 -8.60
CA MET A 123 -10.38 8.49 -8.89
C MET A 123 -10.26 8.29 -10.41
N GLY A 124 -9.03 8.19 -10.92
CA GLY A 124 -8.83 7.75 -12.31
C GLY A 124 -9.24 6.29 -12.49
N GLU A 125 -9.54 5.87 -13.73
CA GLU A 125 -9.97 4.49 -14.04
C GLU A 125 -9.02 3.41 -13.49
N ALA A 126 -7.70 3.67 -13.55
CA ALA A 126 -6.70 2.77 -13.00
C ALA A 126 -6.79 2.66 -11.47
N ALA A 127 -7.13 3.73 -10.77
CA ALA A 127 -7.35 3.71 -9.33
C ALA A 127 -8.64 2.96 -8.98
N VAL A 128 -9.74 3.25 -9.69
CA VAL A 128 -11.02 2.52 -9.53
C VAL A 128 -10.80 1.01 -9.65
N LYS A 129 -10.19 0.55 -10.75
CA LYS A 129 -9.94 -0.88 -11.00
C LYS A 129 -9.06 -1.52 -9.93
N ARG A 130 -8.05 -0.79 -9.42
CA ARG A 130 -7.23 -1.29 -8.31
C ARG A 130 -8.07 -1.45 -7.05
N TYR A 131 -8.90 -0.47 -6.72
CA TYR A 131 -9.73 -0.48 -5.51
C TYR A 131 -10.80 -1.58 -5.54
N GLU A 132 -11.42 -1.83 -6.69
CA GLU A 132 -12.36 -2.96 -6.88
C GLU A 132 -11.69 -4.33 -6.67
N GLY A 133 -10.39 -4.42 -6.94
CA GLY A 133 -9.59 -5.63 -6.75
C GLY A 133 -9.01 -5.82 -5.35
N LEU A 134 -9.19 -4.86 -4.43
CA LEU A 134 -8.61 -4.95 -3.09
C LEU A 134 -9.39 -5.93 -2.21
N GLY A 135 -8.67 -6.92 -1.67
CA GLY A 135 -9.17 -7.80 -0.62
C GLY A 135 -8.86 -7.26 0.79
N TYR A 136 -9.52 -7.85 1.78
CA TYR A 136 -9.13 -7.67 3.19
C TYR A 136 -7.94 -8.58 3.51
N TRP A 137 -6.97 -8.05 4.26
CA TRP A 137 -5.86 -8.83 4.76
C TRP A 137 -6.37 -9.92 5.71
N LYS A 138 -6.06 -11.19 5.40
CA LYS A 138 -6.53 -12.33 6.20
C LYS A 138 -5.56 -12.81 7.27
N GLY A 139 -4.32 -12.31 7.32
CA GLY A 139 -3.32 -12.64 8.34
C GLY A 139 -3.10 -14.14 8.52
N ASN A 140 -2.05 -14.70 7.94
CA ASN A 140 -1.59 -16.04 8.35
C ASN A 140 -0.77 -15.95 9.64
#